data_AF-A0A5C5CKC3-F1
#
_entry.id   AF-A0A5C5CKC3-F1
#
_cell.length_a   1.000
_cell.length_b   1.000
_cell.length_c   1.000
_cell.angle_alpha   90.00
_cell.angle_beta   90.00
_cell.angle_gamma   90.00
#
_symmetry.space_group_name_H-M   'P 1'
#
loop_
_entity.id
_entity.type
_entity.pdbx_description
1 polymer ?
#
loop_
_entity_poly.entity_id
_entity_poly.type
_entity_poly.pdbx_seq_one_letter_code
_entity_poly.pdbx_strand_id
1 'polypeptide(L)'
;MPQRLSPLAPFQYKTFRALWSATLVSNLGGLVQTVGAGWMMATIAHSDDMVALVQASTTLPVMIFSVAAGALADNFDRRRIMLTAQVLLLIISVALAAFAYLGILTPWMLLSFTFLIGCGGALHNPSWQASMGDIVPRTDLPAAVALNSMSFNLMRSIGPAIGGIIVAAAGAAFAFIFNAFSYCALILALWRWKPETVKSTLPRETLGPAMVAGLRYVAMSPNLLKVMFRGFLFGLSAIVILALLPLVARDLVHGTALTYGIMLGFFGLGAIGGALLSARLREILGNEWLVRGAFVAFAISCALLSIGRNMWLSCIFLLPAGVSWVLALSLFNVTVQLSTPRWVVGRALALYQTATFGGMAAGSWLWGSVADEYGVPGALLAAAVVLMFGALIGLLLPQPEFESLNLDPLNRFSEPQLRLDLRSRSGPIMIMVDYKIAQEDVPAFLSAMALRRRMRIRDGARQWALLRDLENPETWTESYHVPTWVEYVRHNQRRTQADAEVSERLLALHKGDKPPLVHRMIERQTVSIHDDMPLKAHLDLS
;
A
#
# COMPACT_ATOMS: atom_id res chain seq x y z
N MET A 1 -10.68 18.22 -30.26
CA MET A 1 -10.01 16.92 -30.04
C MET A 1 -9.07 17.08 -28.86
N PRO A 2 -9.14 16.26 -27.80
CA PRO A 2 -8.13 16.33 -26.73
C PRO A 2 -6.76 16.03 -27.36
N GLN A 3 -5.81 16.96 -27.22
CA GLN A 3 -4.43 16.76 -27.69
C GLN A 3 -3.90 15.45 -27.09
N ARG A 4 -3.60 14.46 -27.94
CA ARG A 4 -2.90 13.25 -27.50
C ARG A 4 -1.51 13.68 -27.08
N LEU A 5 -1.32 13.92 -25.78
CA LEU A 5 -0.01 14.17 -25.19
C LEU A 5 0.93 13.04 -25.60
N SER A 6 2.10 13.40 -26.15
CA SER A 6 3.09 12.43 -26.56
C SER A 6 3.53 11.61 -25.32
N PRO A 7 3.57 10.27 -25.39
CA PRO A 7 4.05 9.42 -24.29
C PRO A 7 5.47 9.77 -23.83
N LEU A 8 6.26 10.43 -24.69
CA LEU A 8 7.63 10.84 -24.45
C LEU A 8 7.76 12.30 -23.98
N ALA A 9 6.65 13.04 -23.83
CA ALA A 9 6.65 14.42 -23.36
C ALA A 9 7.46 14.63 -22.06
N PRO A 10 7.41 13.72 -21.05
CA PRO A 10 8.20 13.87 -19.84
C PRO A 10 9.72 13.97 -20.06
N PHE A 11 10.28 13.41 -21.13
CA PHE A 11 11.71 13.48 -21.42
C PHE A 11 12.20 14.87 -21.86
N GLN A 12 11.28 15.80 -22.14
CA GLN A 12 11.61 17.21 -22.40
C GLN A 12 12.14 17.91 -21.14
N TYR A 13 11.69 17.47 -19.95
CA TYR A 13 12.17 18.00 -18.68
C TYR A 13 13.53 17.38 -18.33
N LYS A 14 14.58 18.22 -18.31
CA LYS A 14 15.97 17.79 -18.00
C LYS A 14 16.05 17.05 -16.66
N THR A 15 15.32 17.53 -15.65
CA THR A 15 15.25 16.94 -14.31
C THR A 15 14.63 15.54 -14.36
N PHE A 16 13.50 15.38 -15.04
CA PHE A 16 12.85 14.08 -15.22
C PHE A 16 13.79 13.10 -15.90
N ARG A 17 14.38 13.48 -17.04
CA ARG A 17 15.29 12.61 -17.80
C ARG A 17 16.49 12.14 -16.97
N ALA A 18 17.10 13.04 -16.19
CA ALA A 18 18.25 12.71 -15.34
C ALA A 18 17.88 11.78 -14.17
N LEU A 19 16.77 12.06 -13.46
CA LEU A 19 16.34 11.24 -12.34
C LEU A 19 15.78 9.88 -12.81
N TRP A 20 15.04 9.86 -13.91
CA TRP A 20 14.49 8.64 -14.49
C TRP A 20 15.60 7.70 -14.97
N SER A 21 16.62 8.20 -15.67
CA SER A 21 17.74 7.35 -16.13
C SER A 21 18.57 6.82 -14.95
N ALA A 22 18.83 7.66 -13.95
CA ALA A 22 19.53 7.24 -12.75
C ALA A 22 18.73 6.20 -11.93
N THR A 23 17.41 6.35 -11.88
CA THR A 23 16.52 5.38 -11.22
C THR A 23 16.44 4.07 -11.99
N LEU A 24 16.48 4.11 -13.32
CA LEU A 24 16.56 2.90 -14.15
C LEU A 24 17.82 2.09 -13.83
N VAL A 25 18.98 2.76 -13.76
CA VAL A 25 20.26 2.13 -13.40
C VAL A 25 20.24 1.58 -11.97
N SER A 26 19.70 2.35 -11.02
CA SER A 26 19.56 1.93 -9.61
C SER A 26 18.63 0.72 -9.44
N ASN A 27 17.50 0.69 -10.17
CA ASN A 27 16.60 -0.47 -10.17
C ASN A 27 17.27 -1.72 -10.76
N LEU A 28 18.07 -1.56 -11.82
CA LEU A 28 18.85 -2.66 -12.38
C LEU A 28 19.84 -3.20 -11.34
N GLY A 29 20.58 -2.32 -10.67
CA GLY A 29 21.49 -2.68 -9.58
C GLY A 29 20.80 -3.48 -8.49
N GLY A 30 19.63 -3.01 -8.02
CA GLY A 30 18.87 -3.68 -6.97
C GLY A 30 18.41 -5.09 -7.36
N LEU A 31 18.02 -5.30 -8.62
CA LEU A 31 17.64 -6.62 -9.13
C LEU A 31 18.85 -7.55 -9.27
N VAL A 32 19.97 -7.03 -9.78
CA VAL A 32 21.24 -7.77 -9.87
C VAL A 32 21.69 -8.20 -8.47
N GLN A 33 21.60 -7.32 -7.47
CA GLN A 33 21.87 -7.68 -6.08
C GLN A 33 20.90 -8.74 -5.57
N THR A 34 19.60 -8.63 -5.85
CA THR A 34 18.62 -9.61 -5.38
C THR A 34 18.95 -11.00 -5.90
N VAL A 35 19.33 -11.11 -7.18
CA VAL A 35 19.82 -12.37 -7.76
C VAL A 35 21.11 -12.84 -7.09
N GLY A 36 22.07 -11.93 -6.91
CA GLY A 36 23.33 -12.23 -6.23
C GLY A 36 23.12 -12.73 -4.80
N ALA A 37 22.21 -12.13 -4.04
CA ALA A 37 21.92 -12.50 -2.66
C ALA A 37 21.19 -13.84 -2.57
N GLY A 38 20.18 -14.08 -3.42
CA GLY A 38 19.49 -15.37 -3.47
C GLY A 38 20.43 -16.51 -3.84
N TRP A 39 21.27 -16.32 -4.85
CA TRP A 39 22.26 -17.33 -5.25
C TRP A 39 23.38 -17.51 -4.23
N MET A 40 23.92 -16.41 -3.69
CA MET A 40 24.95 -16.47 -2.64
C MET A 40 24.42 -17.27 -1.44
N MET A 41 23.20 -16.98 -0.98
CA MET A 41 22.59 -17.74 0.12
C MET A 41 22.46 -19.23 -0.21
N ALA A 42 21.99 -19.56 -1.42
CA ALA A 42 21.91 -20.95 -1.87
C ALA A 42 23.28 -21.65 -1.95
N THR A 43 24.40 -20.92 -1.97
CA THR A 43 25.75 -21.49 -1.95
C THR A 43 26.39 -21.56 -0.56
N ILE A 44 26.07 -20.63 0.35
CA ILE A 44 26.69 -20.54 1.68
C ILE A 44 25.83 -21.11 2.81
N ALA A 45 24.52 -21.27 2.60
CA ALA A 45 23.62 -21.80 3.61
C ALA A 45 23.65 -23.33 3.67
N HIS A 46 23.51 -23.86 4.88
CA HIS A 46 23.39 -25.30 5.13
C HIS A 46 21.95 -25.79 5.23
N SER A 47 20.97 -24.88 5.26
CA SER A 47 19.53 -25.19 5.32
C SER A 47 18.76 -24.38 4.28
N ASP A 48 17.67 -24.96 3.80
CA ASP A 48 16.84 -24.37 2.75
C ASP A 48 16.00 -23.18 3.29
N ASP A 49 15.70 -23.18 4.59
CA ASP A 49 15.03 -22.06 5.28
C ASP A 49 15.82 -20.75 5.14
N MET A 50 17.14 -20.78 5.27
CA MET A 50 17.96 -19.57 5.15
C MET A 50 17.88 -18.93 3.76
N VAL A 51 17.73 -19.74 2.71
CA VAL A 51 17.56 -19.24 1.33
C VAL A 51 16.24 -18.51 1.20
N ALA A 52 15.16 -19.08 1.72
CA ALA A 52 13.84 -18.47 1.71
C ALA A 52 13.80 -17.18 2.57
N LEU A 53 14.53 -17.16 3.69
CA LEU A 53 14.64 -15.98 4.56
C LEU A 53 15.25 -14.76 3.87
N VAL A 54 16.01 -14.90 2.77
CA VAL A 54 16.47 -13.74 1.97
C VAL A 54 15.26 -12.94 1.45
N GLN A 55 14.21 -13.64 1.01
CA GLN A 55 13.00 -13.00 0.54
C GLN A 55 12.19 -12.37 1.69
N ALA A 56 12.23 -12.97 2.89
CA ALA A 56 11.68 -12.38 4.10
C ALA A 56 12.43 -11.10 4.49
N SER A 57 13.77 -11.13 4.52
CA SER A 57 14.61 -9.99 4.88
C SER A 57 14.38 -8.77 3.99
N THR A 58 14.05 -8.97 2.71
CA THR A 58 13.77 -7.85 1.79
C THR A 58 12.34 -7.30 1.92
N THR A 59 11.36 -8.14 2.28
CA THR A 59 9.94 -7.74 2.36
C THR A 59 9.52 -7.25 3.73
N LEU A 60 10.11 -7.78 4.80
CA LEU A 60 9.79 -7.48 6.19
C LEU A 60 10.04 -6.00 6.56
N PRO A 61 11.12 -5.32 6.12
CA PRO A 61 11.27 -3.88 6.30
C PRO A 61 10.14 -3.08 5.68
N VAL A 62 9.69 -3.45 4.48
CA VAL A 62 8.59 -2.77 3.80
C VAL A 62 7.32 -2.92 4.62
N MET A 63 7.05 -4.11 5.17
CA MET A 63 5.93 -4.32 6.10
C MET A 63 6.01 -3.38 7.32
N ILE A 64 7.12 -3.41 8.06
CA ILE A 64 7.30 -2.64 9.31
C ILE A 64 7.23 -1.13 9.06
N PHE A 65 7.90 -0.66 8.01
CA PHE A 65 8.08 0.77 7.76
C PHE A 65 7.08 1.36 6.76
N SER A 66 6.20 0.58 6.13
CA SER A 66 5.23 1.08 5.14
C SER A 66 4.45 2.30 5.63
N VAL A 67 3.97 2.26 6.87
CA VAL A 67 3.24 3.34 7.54
C VAL A 67 4.13 4.54 7.82
N ALA A 68 5.30 4.30 8.45
CA ALA A 68 6.21 5.35 8.88
C ALA A 68 6.86 6.07 7.69
N ALA A 69 7.15 5.36 6.61
CA ALA A 69 7.81 5.89 5.43
C ALA A 69 6.90 6.84 4.64
N GLY A 70 5.60 6.51 4.50
CA GLY A 70 4.62 7.43 3.88
C GLY A 70 4.46 8.72 4.70
N ALA A 71 4.37 8.56 6.01
CA ALA A 71 4.35 9.67 6.95
C ALA A 71 5.60 10.57 6.86
N LEU A 72 6.79 9.97 6.70
CA LEU A 72 8.03 10.73 6.50
C LEU A 72 7.99 11.51 5.18
N ALA A 73 7.57 10.87 4.09
CA ALA A 73 7.50 11.47 2.75
C ALA A 73 6.56 12.68 2.66
N ASP A 74 5.52 12.71 3.51
CA ASP A 74 4.56 13.83 3.60
C ASP A 74 5.06 14.98 4.49
N ASN A 75 5.86 14.65 5.51
CA ASN A 75 6.29 15.61 6.53
C ASN A 75 7.66 16.23 6.28
N PHE A 76 8.56 15.55 5.59
CA PHE A 76 9.92 16.04 5.36
C PHE A 76 10.16 16.35 3.89
N ASP A 77 11.24 17.09 3.63
CA ASP A 77 11.70 17.34 2.26
C ASP A 77 12.06 16.01 1.60
N ARG A 78 11.29 15.64 0.56
CA ARG A 78 11.41 14.37 -0.17
C ARG A 78 12.82 14.16 -0.70
N ARG A 79 13.48 15.23 -1.17
CA ARG A 79 14.87 15.13 -1.66
C ARG A 79 15.83 14.72 -0.55
N ARG A 80 15.68 15.28 0.66
CA ARG A 80 16.54 14.94 1.80
C ARG A 80 16.33 13.49 2.21
N ILE A 81 15.08 13.03 2.30
CA ILE A 81 14.78 11.63 2.62
C ILE A 81 15.40 10.69 1.60
N MET A 82 15.20 10.96 0.31
CA MET A 82 15.74 10.13 -0.75
C MET A 82 17.26 10.10 -0.75
N LEU A 83 17.94 11.24 -0.55
CA LEU A 83 19.39 11.30 -0.45
C LEU A 83 19.91 10.50 0.74
N THR A 84 19.31 10.66 1.93
CA THR A 84 19.68 9.89 3.13
C THR A 84 19.50 8.39 2.89
N ALA A 85 18.36 7.97 2.31
CA ALA A 85 18.11 6.57 1.98
C ALA A 85 19.16 6.01 1.00
N GLN A 86 19.48 6.75 -0.06
CA GLN A 86 20.42 6.32 -1.09
C GLN A 86 21.88 6.25 -0.57
N VAL A 87 22.28 7.19 0.28
CA VAL A 87 23.61 7.15 0.94
C VAL A 87 23.72 5.95 1.89
N LEU A 88 22.67 5.66 2.67
CA LEU A 88 22.64 4.47 3.52
C LEU A 88 22.73 3.19 2.68
N LEU A 89 21.92 3.08 1.61
CA LEU A 89 21.96 1.96 0.67
C LEU A 89 23.34 1.74 0.06
N LEU A 90 24.02 2.83 -0.34
CA LEU A 90 25.38 2.77 -0.84
C LEU A 90 26.35 2.21 0.20
N ILE A 91 26.35 2.76 1.42
CA ILE A 91 27.25 2.31 2.51
C ILE A 91 27.03 0.83 2.80
N ILE A 92 25.77 0.42 2.95
CA ILE A 92 25.41 -0.97 3.27
C ILE A 92 25.82 -1.91 2.11
N SER A 93 25.65 -1.49 0.86
CA SER A 93 26.00 -2.30 -0.31
C SER A 93 27.50 -2.41 -0.54
N VAL A 94 28.26 -1.34 -0.24
CA VAL A 94 29.73 -1.38 -0.24
C VAL A 94 30.23 -2.33 0.85
N ALA A 95 29.66 -2.28 2.06
CA ALA A 95 30.01 -3.20 3.13
C ALA A 95 29.68 -4.65 2.75
N LEU A 96 28.49 -4.92 2.22
CA LEU A 96 28.08 -6.25 1.73
C LEU A 96 29.04 -6.76 0.64
N ALA A 97 29.38 -5.91 -0.33
CA ALA A 97 30.32 -6.24 -1.39
C ALA A 97 31.72 -6.56 -0.85
N ALA A 98 32.22 -5.77 0.10
CA ALA A 98 33.52 -6.01 0.73
C ALA A 98 33.55 -7.35 1.49
N PHE A 99 32.52 -7.64 2.29
CA PHE A 99 32.44 -8.89 3.05
C PHE A 99 32.33 -10.10 2.12
N ALA A 100 31.56 -9.98 1.03
CA ALA A 100 31.46 -11.02 0.01
C ALA A 100 32.78 -11.24 -0.73
N TYR A 101 33.49 -10.17 -1.08
CA TYR A 101 34.78 -10.25 -1.79
C TYR A 101 35.89 -10.84 -0.91
N LEU A 102 35.89 -10.51 0.39
CA LEU A 102 36.83 -11.06 1.37
C LEU A 102 36.53 -12.51 1.77
N GLY A 103 35.40 -13.08 1.33
CA GLY A 103 35.01 -14.46 1.65
C GLY A 103 34.61 -14.70 3.11
N ILE A 104 34.34 -13.64 3.88
CA ILE A 104 33.95 -13.71 5.30
C ILE A 104 32.44 -13.61 5.52
N LEU A 105 31.65 -13.59 4.44
CA LEU A 105 30.21 -13.39 4.50
C LEU A 105 29.51 -14.67 5.01
N THR A 106 28.86 -14.56 6.18
CA THR A 106 28.03 -15.64 6.74
C THR A 106 26.56 -15.51 6.32
N PRO A 107 25.73 -16.57 6.40
CA PRO A 107 24.30 -16.49 6.11
C PRO A 107 23.59 -15.39 6.91
N TRP A 108 23.82 -15.30 8.21
CA TRP A 108 23.21 -14.26 9.07
C TRP A 108 23.66 -12.84 8.72
N MET A 109 24.91 -12.66 8.30
CA MET A 109 25.38 -11.37 7.78
C MET A 109 24.64 -10.99 6.50
N LEU A 110 24.48 -11.93 5.56
CA LEU A 110 23.74 -11.69 4.32
C LEU A 110 22.27 -11.33 4.59
N LEU A 111 21.59 -12.04 5.50
CA LEU A 111 20.23 -11.68 5.94
C LEU A 111 20.16 -10.29 6.56
N SER A 112 21.15 -9.92 7.38
CA SER A 112 21.23 -8.59 8.01
C SER A 112 21.44 -7.48 6.98
N PHE A 113 22.36 -7.67 6.03
CA PHE A 113 22.60 -6.70 4.96
C PHE A 113 21.38 -6.54 4.04
N THR A 114 20.76 -7.64 3.63
CA THR A 114 19.54 -7.61 2.80
C THR A 114 18.37 -6.95 3.53
N PHE A 115 18.24 -7.17 4.85
CA PHE A 115 17.28 -6.47 5.68
C PHE A 115 17.53 -4.96 5.73
N LEU A 116 18.78 -4.55 6.00
CA LEU A 116 19.15 -3.13 6.01
C LEU A 116 18.94 -2.45 4.65
N ILE A 117 19.18 -3.16 3.54
CA ILE A 117 18.89 -2.68 2.20
C ILE A 117 17.38 -2.56 1.97
N GLY A 118 16.59 -3.53 2.45
CA GLY A 118 15.14 -3.43 2.47
C GLY A 118 14.63 -2.22 3.26
N CYS A 119 15.26 -1.87 4.39
CA CYS A 119 14.94 -0.65 5.16
C CYS A 119 15.19 0.62 4.33
N GLY A 120 16.32 0.69 3.63
CA GLY A 120 16.63 1.80 2.72
C GLY A 120 15.62 1.92 1.59
N GLY A 121 15.21 0.78 1.00
CA GLY A 121 14.16 0.73 -0.03
C GLY A 121 12.79 1.17 0.49
N ALA A 122 12.41 0.75 1.70
CA ALA A 122 11.16 1.15 2.34
C ALA A 122 11.08 2.67 2.58
N LEU A 123 12.22 3.32 2.87
CA LEU A 123 12.32 4.77 3.01
C LEU A 123 12.30 5.51 1.64
N HIS A 124 13.00 4.95 0.64
CA HIS A 124 13.16 5.56 -0.66
C HIS A 124 11.89 5.53 -1.52
N ASN A 125 11.21 4.37 -1.61
CA ASN A 125 10.14 4.14 -2.58
C ASN A 125 8.94 5.11 -2.44
N PRO A 126 8.38 5.35 -1.24
CA PRO A 126 7.26 6.28 -1.09
C PRO A 126 7.64 7.72 -1.46
N SER A 127 8.85 8.13 -1.07
CA SER A 127 9.37 9.47 -1.38
C SER A 127 9.57 9.67 -2.88
N TRP A 128 10.07 8.65 -3.58
CA TRP A 128 10.21 8.67 -5.04
C TRP A 128 8.86 8.79 -5.74
N GLN A 129 7.87 7.97 -5.36
CA GLN A 129 6.54 8.01 -5.97
C GLN A 129 5.85 9.37 -5.75
N ALA A 130 6.00 9.96 -4.56
CA ALA A 130 5.46 11.29 -4.26
C ALA A 130 6.19 12.41 -5.02
N SER A 131 7.50 12.27 -5.27
CA SER A 131 8.30 13.28 -5.97
C SER A 131 7.96 13.44 -7.45
N MET A 132 7.28 12.46 -8.07
CA MET A 132 6.95 12.51 -9.49
C MET A 132 6.10 13.74 -9.85
N GLY A 133 5.20 14.15 -8.95
CA GLY A 133 4.39 15.36 -9.10
C GLY A 133 5.15 16.68 -8.93
N ASP A 134 6.35 16.64 -8.33
CA ASP A 134 7.22 17.82 -8.20
C ASP A 134 8.15 17.99 -9.41
N ILE A 135 8.34 16.92 -10.20
CA ILE A 135 9.30 16.87 -11.31
C ILE A 135 8.64 17.25 -12.64
N VAL A 136 7.37 16.87 -12.83
CA VAL A 136 6.61 17.15 -14.06
C VAL A 136 5.31 17.87 -13.76
N PRO A 137 4.85 18.77 -14.66
CA PRO A 137 3.55 19.40 -14.53
C PRO A 137 2.40 18.38 -14.48
N ARG A 138 1.27 18.79 -13.89
CA ARG A 138 0.09 17.93 -13.71
C ARG A 138 -0.46 17.35 -15.02
N THR A 139 -0.31 18.05 -16.14
CA THR A 139 -0.74 17.58 -17.47
C THR A 139 0.04 16.35 -17.94
N ASP A 140 1.32 16.26 -17.56
CA ASP A 140 2.26 15.25 -18.06
C ASP A 140 2.51 14.14 -17.04
N LEU A 141 1.98 14.30 -15.82
CA LEU A 141 2.10 13.34 -14.73
C LEU A 141 1.61 11.92 -15.10
N PRO A 142 0.47 11.71 -15.79
CA PRO A 142 0.06 10.37 -16.21
C PRO A 142 1.09 9.69 -17.13
N ALA A 143 1.69 10.43 -18.06
CA ALA A 143 2.72 9.91 -18.95
C ALA A 143 4.02 9.57 -18.17
N ALA A 144 4.40 10.41 -17.20
CA ALA A 144 5.55 10.15 -16.35
C ALA A 144 5.37 8.89 -15.47
N VAL A 145 4.18 8.70 -14.90
CA VAL A 145 3.82 7.50 -14.12
C VAL A 145 3.83 6.25 -15.00
N ALA A 146 3.31 6.34 -16.23
CA ALA A 146 3.34 5.25 -17.20
C ALA A 146 4.78 4.87 -17.57
N LEU A 147 5.65 5.84 -17.86
CA LEU A 147 7.07 5.61 -18.15
C LEU A 147 7.81 4.97 -16.97
N ASN A 148 7.56 5.40 -15.74
CA ASN A 148 8.15 4.80 -14.55
C ASN A 148 7.71 3.34 -14.37
N SER A 149 6.41 3.08 -14.56
CA SER A 149 5.85 1.73 -14.51
C SER A 149 6.47 0.83 -15.59
N MET A 150 6.67 1.35 -16.79
CA MET A 150 7.32 0.63 -17.89
C MET A 150 8.79 0.31 -17.55
N SER A 151 9.54 1.27 -17.02
CA SER A 151 10.93 1.06 -16.57
C SER A 151 11.05 -0.04 -15.53
N PHE A 152 10.21 0.01 -14.50
CA PHE A 152 10.23 -0.99 -13.43
C PHE A 152 9.93 -2.40 -13.96
N ASN A 153 8.92 -2.50 -14.83
CA ASN A 153 8.56 -3.77 -15.47
C ASN A 153 9.66 -4.29 -16.39
N LEU A 154 10.28 -3.42 -17.20
CA LEU A 154 11.39 -3.77 -18.08
C LEU A 154 12.59 -4.29 -17.30
N MET A 155 12.98 -3.57 -16.23
CA MET A 155 14.07 -4.01 -15.36
C MET A 155 13.72 -5.32 -14.67
N ARG A 156 12.48 -5.54 -14.23
CA ARG A 156 12.08 -6.81 -13.62
C ARG A 156 12.22 -8.02 -14.53
N SER A 157 12.11 -7.85 -15.86
CA SER A 157 12.31 -8.94 -16.81
C SER A 157 13.76 -9.15 -17.21
N ILE A 158 14.49 -8.05 -17.46
CA ILE A 158 15.86 -8.12 -17.99
C ILE A 158 16.90 -8.21 -16.86
N GLY A 159 16.66 -7.51 -15.77
CA GLY A 159 17.56 -7.38 -14.63
C GLY A 159 17.98 -8.72 -14.03
N PRO A 160 17.06 -9.68 -13.81
CA PRO A 160 17.44 -11.00 -13.34
C PRO A 160 18.38 -11.77 -14.26
N ALA A 161 18.17 -11.69 -15.58
CA ALA A 161 19.04 -12.34 -16.56
C ALA A 161 20.45 -11.71 -16.55
N ILE A 162 20.53 -10.37 -16.52
CA ILE A 162 21.81 -9.66 -16.37
C ILE A 162 22.48 -10.04 -15.05
N GLY A 163 21.73 -10.09 -13.95
CA GLY A 163 22.23 -10.50 -12.64
C GLY A 163 22.76 -11.93 -12.66
N GLY A 164 22.03 -12.86 -13.26
CA GLY A 164 22.46 -14.25 -13.40
C GLY A 164 23.74 -14.39 -14.22
N ILE A 165 23.88 -13.63 -15.31
CA ILE A 165 25.12 -13.56 -16.11
C ILE A 165 26.28 -13.03 -15.26
N ILE A 166 26.08 -11.91 -14.56
CA ILE A 166 27.11 -11.31 -13.71
C ILE A 166 27.57 -12.28 -12.63
N VAL A 167 26.62 -12.91 -11.92
CA VAL A 167 26.93 -13.85 -10.83
C VAL A 167 27.61 -15.11 -11.38
N ALA A 168 27.19 -15.61 -12.54
CA ALA A 168 27.81 -16.79 -13.15
C ALA A 168 29.24 -16.50 -13.65
N ALA A 169 29.51 -15.30 -14.18
CA ALA A 169 30.80 -14.95 -14.75
C ALA A 169 31.82 -14.44 -13.71
N ALA A 170 31.38 -13.67 -12.73
CA ALA A 170 32.25 -12.94 -11.80
C ALA A 170 31.90 -13.16 -10.32
N GLY A 171 30.92 -14.00 -10.01
CA GLY A 171 30.48 -14.29 -8.65
C GLY A 171 29.52 -13.23 -8.06
N ALA A 172 28.89 -13.58 -6.94
CA ALA A 172 27.91 -12.71 -6.29
C ALA A 172 28.50 -11.42 -5.71
N ALA A 173 29.79 -11.41 -5.35
CA ALA A 173 30.47 -10.20 -4.89
C ALA A 173 30.42 -9.09 -5.96
N PHE A 174 30.63 -9.43 -7.24
CA PHE A 174 30.56 -8.45 -8.33
C PHE A 174 29.14 -7.91 -8.56
N ALA A 175 28.11 -8.73 -8.33
CA ALA A 175 26.72 -8.28 -8.35
C ALA A 175 26.45 -7.21 -7.28
N PHE A 176 27.03 -7.37 -6.08
CA PHE A 176 26.92 -6.38 -5.00
C PHE A 176 27.71 -5.09 -5.31
N ILE A 177 28.91 -5.22 -5.88
CA ILE A 177 29.70 -4.07 -6.35
C ILE A 177 28.94 -3.28 -7.40
N PHE A 178 28.35 -3.97 -8.39
CA PHE A 178 27.55 -3.35 -9.43
C PHE A 178 26.37 -2.56 -8.84
N ASN A 179 25.66 -3.12 -7.85
CA ASN A 179 24.60 -2.40 -7.17
C ASN A 179 25.11 -1.17 -6.42
N ALA A 180 26.21 -1.28 -5.69
CA ALA A 180 26.82 -0.14 -4.99
C ALA A 180 27.13 1.02 -5.97
N PHE A 181 27.73 0.74 -7.12
CA PHE A 181 27.98 1.77 -8.14
C PHE A 181 26.69 2.36 -8.72
N SER A 182 25.62 1.57 -8.84
CA SER A 182 24.34 2.04 -9.38
C SER A 182 23.72 3.14 -8.52
N TYR A 183 23.91 3.10 -7.20
CA TYR A 183 23.41 4.13 -6.28
C TYR A 183 24.11 5.48 -6.48
N CYS A 184 25.38 5.50 -6.85
CA CYS A 184 26.12 6.73 -7.12
C CYS A 184 25.45 7.57 -8.22
N ALA A 185 24.94 6.94 -9.28
CA ALA A 185 24.25 7.64 -10.35
C ALA A 185 23.00 8.38 -9.83
N LEU A 186 22.21 7.72 -8.97
CA LEU A 186 21.00 8.28 -8.39
C LEU A 186 21.30 9.35 -7.33
N ILE A 187 22.32 9.15 -6.49
CA ILE A 187 22.78 10.15 -5.53
C ILE A 187 23.19 11.44 -6.25
N LEU A 188 23.98 11.34 -7.33
CA LEU A 188 24.42 12.50 -8.10
C LEU A 188 23.25 13.23 -8.77
N ALA A 189 22.29 12.49 -9.32
CA ALA A 189 21.08 13.07 -9.92
C ALA A 189 20.22 13.79 -8.88
N LEU A 190 20.02 13.19 -7.70
CA LEU A 190 19.28 13.79 -6.58
C LEU A 190 20.00 14.98 -5.97
N TRP A 191 21.33 14.94 -5.92
CA TRP A 191 22.13 16.05 -5.41
C TRP A 191 22.02 17.29 -6.31
N ARG A 192 21.93 17.10 -7.63
CA ARG A 192 21.74 18.18 -8.61
C ARG A 192 20.30 18.72 -8.65
N TRP A 193 19.32 17.89 -8.33
CA TRP A 193 17.93 18.30 -8.29
C TRP A 193 17.67 19.28 -7.13
N LYS A 194 16.91 20.36 -7.39
CA LYS A 194 16.45 21.31 -6.36
C LYS A 194 14.93 21.47 -6.51
N PRO A 195 14.11 20.80 -5.69
CA PRO A 195 12.66 20.96 -5.75
C PRO A 195 12.22 22.34 -5.27
N GLU A 196 11.25 22.94 -5.95
CA GLU A 196 10.54 24.11 -5.45
C GLU A 196 9.51 23.66 -4.40
N THR A 197 9.80 23.90 -3.13
CA THR A 197 8.91 23.48 -2.03
C THR A 197 7.70 24.42 -1.95
N VAL A 198 6.52 23.97 -2.37
CA VAL A 198 5.26 24.68 -2.08
C VAL A 198 4.95 24.54 -0.59
N LYS A 199 4.94 25.66 0.15
CA LYS A 199 4.58 25.68 1.57
C LYS A 199 3.09 25.33 1.72
N SER A 200 2.78 24.23 2.41
CA SER A 200 1.40 23.87 2.77
C SER A 200 0.82 24.90 3.74
N THR A 201 -0.42 25.35 3.49
CA THR A 201 -1.12 26.39 4.26
C THR A 201 -1.91 25.86 5.46
N LEU A 202 -2.04 24.54 5.61
CA LEU A 202 -2.77 23.91 6.72
C LEU A 202 -1.81 23.23 7.72
N PRO A 203 -2.10 23.28 9.04
CA PRO A 203 -1.37 22.52 10.03
C PRO A 203 -1.44 21.02 9.70
N ARG A 204 -0.27 20.39 9.61
CA ARG A 204 -0.11 18.97 9.29
C ARG A 204 -0.83 18.09 10.31
N GLU A 205 -1.48 17.02 9.85
CA GLU A 205 -2.08 16.01 10.74
C GLU A 205 -0.99 15.33 11.57
N THR A 206 -1.21 15.18 12.88
CA THR A 206 -0.34 14.38 13.74
C THR A 206 -0.52 12.89 13.39
N LEU A 207 0.60 12.19 13.18
CA LEU A 207 0.62 10.84 12.62
C LEU A 207 -0.14 9.81 13.47
N GLY A 208 -0.03 9.89 14.80
CA GLY A 208 -0.68 8.95 15.72
C GLY A 208 -2.21 8.95 15.60
N PRO A 209 -2.90 10.08 15.87
CA PRO A 209 -4.36 10.16 15.75
C PRO A 209 -4.88 9.81 14.36
N ALA A 210 -4.14 10.18 13.31
CA ALA A 210 -4.52 9.87 11.94
C ALA A 210 -4.39 8.36 11.62
N MET A 211 -3.39 7.68 12.17
CA MET A 211 -3.23 6.23 12.05
C MET A 211 -4.33 5.46 12.77
N VAL A 212 -4.71 5.90 13.97
CA VAL A 212 -5.83 5.30 14.71
C VAL A 212 -7.14 5.46 13.94
N ALA A 213 -7.37 6.64 13.34
CA ALA A 213 -8.54 6.87 12.49
C ALA A 213 -8.54 5.95 11.25
N GLY A 214 -7.39 5.77 10.60
CA GLY A 214 -7.25 4.85 9.46
C GLY A 214 -7.48 3.38 9.83
N LEU A 215 -6.90 2.93 10.94
CA LEU A 215 -7.10 1.56 11.44
C LEU A 215 -8.56 1.31 11.81
N ARG A 216 -9.21 2.26 12.50
CA ARG A 216 -10.63 2.18 12.83
C ARG A 216 -11.50 2.12 11.57
N TYR A 217 -11.19 2.93 10.55
CA TYR A 217 -11.90 2.91 9.28
C TYR A 217 -11.82 1.54 8.61
N VAL A 218 -10.61 0.97 8.51
CA VAL A 218 -10.40 -0.37 7.94
C VAL A 218 -11.10 -1.44 8.75
N ALA A 219 -10.97 -1.44 10.08
CA ALA A 219 -11.60 -2.43 10.96
C ALA A 219 -13.14 -2.41 10.88
N MET A 220 -13.74 -1.26 10.57
CA MET A 220 -15.18 -1.11 10.39
C MET A 220 -15.65 -1.33 8.95
N SER A 221 -14.75 -1.60 8.00
CA SER A 221 -15.07 -1.83 6.58
C SER A 221 -14.86 -3.31 6.21
N PRO A 222 -15.94 -4.12 6.15
CA PRO A 222 -15.83 -5.54 5.82
C PRO A 222 -15.18 -5.80 4.46
N ASN A 223 -15.42 -4.90 3.49
CA ASN A 223 -14.84 -4.98 2.15
C ASN A 223 -13.32 -4.85 2.18
N LEU A 224 -12.78 -3.91 2.97
CA LEU A 224 -11.33 -3.75 3.12
C LEU A 224 -10.71 -4.92 3.86
N LEU A 225 -11.35 -5.44 4.92
CA LEU A 225 -10.88 -6.63 5.63
C LEU A 225 -10.79 -7.86 4.71
N LYS A 226 -11.81 -8.08 3.86
CA LYS A 226 -11.79 -9.18 2.86
C LYS A 226 -10.62 -9.03 1.89
N VAL A 227 -10.39 -7.83 1.35
CA VAL A 227 -9.28 -7.60 0.40
C VAL A 227 -7.93 -7.77 1.08
N MET A 228 -7.76 -7.27 2.30
CA MET A 228 -6.52 -7.41 3.07
C MET A 228 -6.23 -8.85 3.44
N PHE A 229 -7.25 -9.62 3.85
CA PHE A 229 -7.10 -11.04 4.15
C PHE A 229 -6.70 -11.84 2.91
N ARG A 230 -7.32 -11.56 1.75
CA ARG A 230 -6.96 -12.22 0.49
C ARG A 230 -5.58 -11.80 -0.02
N GLY A 231 -5.21 -10.54 0.17
CA GLY A 231 -3.85 -10.05 -0.09
C GLY A 231 -2.80 -10.74 0.77
N PHE A 232 -3.08 -10.89 2.07
CA PHE A 232 -2.23 -11.66 3.00
C PHE A 232 -2.13 -13.11 2.57
N LEU A 233 -3.24 -13.80 2.29
CA LEU A 233 -3.24 -15.20 1.92
C LEU A 233 -2.53 -15.46 0.57
N PHE A 234 -2.73 -14.57 -0.40
CA PHE A 234 -2.00 -14.63 -1.66
C PHE A 234 -0.50 -14.37 -1.43
N GLY A 235 -0.13 -13.35 -0.66
CA GLY A 235 1.26 -13.08 -0.30
C GLY A 235 1.92 -14.25 0.42
N LEU A 236 1.22 -14.85 1.38
CA LEU A 236 1.66 -16.03 2.15
C LEU A 236 1.97 -17.21 1.24
N SER A 237 1.10 -17.49 0.28
CA SER A 237 1.18 -18.73 -0.52
C SER A 237 1.96 -18.55 -1.82
N ALA A 238 1.79 -17.44 -2.52
CA ALA A 238 2.44 -17.17 -3.81
C ALA A 238 3.94 -16.85 -3.67
N ILE A 239 4.40 -16.38 -2.49
CA ILE A 239 5.82 -16.07 -2.29
C ILE A 239 6.73 -17.29 -2.43
N VAL A 240 6.18 -18.51 -2.29
CA VAL A 240 6.90 -19.78 -2.41
C VAL A 240 7.81 -19.84 -3.64
N ILE A 241 7.32 -19.35 -4.80
CA ILE A 241 8.11 -19.39 -6.03
C ILE A 241 9.32 -18.48 -5.89
N LEU A 242 9.15 -17.23 -5.49
CA LEU A 242 10.27 -16.28 -5.39
C LEU A 242 11.26 -16.66 -4.29
N ALA A 243 10.76 -17.16 -3.16
CA ALA A 243 11.58 -17.56 -2.01
C ALA A 243 12.41 -18.82 -2.30
N LEU A 244 11.82 -19.82 -2.96
CA LEU A 244 12.50 -21.10 -3.23
C LEU A 244 13.10 -21.18 -4.65
N LEU A 245 12.94 -20.17 -5.52
CA LEU A 245 13.46 -20.22 -6.89
C LEU A 245 14.96 -20.53 -7.01
N PRO A 246 15.84 -19.99 -6.14
CA PRO A 246 17.26 -20.35 -6.17
C PRO A 246 17.47 -21.84 -5.91
N LEU A 247 16.71 -22.43 -4.99
CA LEU A 247 16.74 -23.86 -4.68
C LEU A 247 16.17 -24.70 -5.82
N VAL A 248 15.08 -24.26 -6.45
CA VAL A 248 14.55 -24.91 -7.66
C VAL A 248 15.61 -24.95 -8.77
N ALA A 249 16.32 -23.84 -8.99
CA ALA A 249 17.38 -23.79 -9.98
C ALA A 249 18.56 -24.72 -9.63
N ARG A 250 18.97 -24.78 -8.36
CA ARG A 250 20.10 -25.59 -7.88
C ARG A 250 19.77 -27.09 -7.82
N ASP A 251 18.64 -27.45 -7.22
CA ASP A 251 18.34 -28.82 -6.78
C ASP A 251 17.44 -29.59 -7.75
N LEU A 252 16.51 -28.91 -8.44
CA LEU A 252 15.58 -29.55 -9.37
C LEU A 252 16.08 -29.52 -10.82
N VAL A 253 16.63 -28.38 -11.24
CA VAL A 253 17.09 -28.16 -12.62
C VAL A 253 18.60 -28.42 -12.75
N HIS A 254 19.33 -28.55 -11.64
CA HIS A 254 20.79 -28.69 -11.60
C HIS A 254 21.52 -27.59 -12.38
N GLY A 255 20.98 -26.37 -12.31
CA GLY A 255 21.47 -25.20 -13.01
C GLY A 255 22.45 -24.36 -12.21
N THR A 256 22.81 -23.21 -12.78
CA THR A 256 23.72 -22.23 -12.17
C THR A 256 22.99 -20.92 -11.87
N ALA A 257 23.72 -19.92 -11.37
CA ALA A 257 23.19 -18.56 -11.20
C ALA A 257 22.57 -17.99 -12.48
N LEU A 258 23.09 -18.37 -13.65
CA LEU A 258 22.53 -17.99 -14.95
C LEU A 258 21.13 -18.59 -15.13
N THR A 259 20.96 -19.88 -14.81
CA THR A 259 19.66 -20.56 -14.87
C THR A 259 18.65 -19.89 -13.95
N TYR A 260 19.04 -19.59 -12.71
CA TYR A 260 18.21 -18.84 -11.76
C TYR A 260 17.79 -17.47 -12.31
N GLY A 261 18.75 -16.71 -12.85
CA GLY A 261 18.47 -15.41 -13.47
C GLY A 261 17.53 -15.48 -14.67
N ILE A 262 17.68 -16.50 -15.53
CA ILE A 262 16.77 -16.75 -16.67
C ILE A 262 15.37 -17.11 -16.17
N MET A 263 15.24 -18.02 -15.20
CA MET A 263 13.95 -18.42 -14.62
C MET A 263 13.22 -17.21 -14.02
N LEU A 264 13.92 -16.38 -13.24
CA LEU A 264 13.35 -15.15 -12.68
C LEU A 264 13.00 -14.13 -13.78
N GLY A 265 13.76 -14.09 -14.87
CA GLY A 265 13.45 -13.29 -16.05
C GLY A 265 12.14 -13.72 -16.74
N PHE A 266 11.89 -15.03 -16.87
CA PHE A 266 10.62 -15.55 -17.39
C PHE A 266 9.44 -15.23 -16.46
N PHE A 267 9.63 -15.35 -15.14
CA PHE A 267 8.63 -14.86 -14.18
C PHE A 267 8.34 -13.36 -14.40
N GLY A 268 9.38 -12.55 -14.58
CA GLY A 268 9.26 -11.12 -14.93
C GLY A 268 8.50 -10.88 -16.24
N LEU A 269 8.78 -11.64 -17.30
CA LEU A 269 8.09 -11.55 -18.59
C LEU A 269 6.59 -11.85 -18.45
N GLY A 270 6.24 -12.89 -17.71
CA GLY A 270 4.85 -13.18 -17.37
C GLY A 270 4.20 -12.02 -16.64
N ALA A 271 4.93 -11.40 -15.71
CA ALA A 271 4.46 -10.25 -14.96
C ALA A 271 4.20 -9.01 -15.83
N ILE A 272 5.00 -8.77 -16.88
CA ILE A 272 4.70 -7.75 -17.91
C ILE A 272 3.42 -8.11 -18.66
N GLY A 273 3.28 -9.36 -19.09
CA GLY A 273 2.07 -9.84 -19.76
C GLY A 273 0.81 -9.61 -18.91
N GLY A 274 0.87 -9.91 -17.62
CA GLY A 274 -0.21 -9.66 -16.67
C GLY A 274 -0.55 -8.17 -16.53
N ALA A 275 0.45 -7.29 -16.52
CA ALA A 275 0.20 -5.84 -16.48
C ALA A 275 -0.54 -5.34 -17.73
N LEU A 276 -0.10 -5.77 -18.93
CA LEU A 276 -0.70 -5.38 -20.20
C LEU A 276 -2.11 -5.93 -20.40
N LEU A 277 -2.35 -7.16 -19.93
CA LEU A 277 -3.65 -7.83 -20.05
C LEU A 277 -4.64 -7.41 -18.95
N SER A 278 -4.17 -6.79 -17.86
CA SER A 278 -4.97 -6.51 -16.66
C SER A 278 -6.26 -5.73 -16.92
N ALA A 279 -6.23 -4.71 -17.77
CA ALA A 279 -7.40 -3.91 -18.10
C ALA A 279 -8.44 -4.72 -18.89
N ARG A 280 -8.00 -5.38 -19.96
CA ARG A 280 -8.88 -6.19 -20.83
C ARG A 280 -9.49 -7.37 -20.08
N LEU A 281 -8.68 -8.09 -19.30
CA LEU A 281 -9.18 -9.25 -18.54
C LEU A 281 -10.19 -8.82 -17.48
N ARG A 282 -10.04 -7.63 -16.89
CA ARG A 282 -10.98 -7.11 -15.90
C ARG A 282 -12.33 -6.70 -16.50
N GLU A 283 -12.34 -6.18 -17.72
CA GLU A 283 -13.58 -5.85 -18.43
C GLU A 283 -14.37 -7.11 -18.80
N ILE A 284 -13.68 -8.21 -19.11
CA ILE A 284 -14.29 -9.48 -19.55
C ILE A 284 -14.66 -10.37 -18.35
N LEU A 285 -13.76 -10.46 -17.37
CA LEU A 285 -13.87 -11.33 -16.21
C LEU A 285 -13.95 -10.42 -14.98
N GLY A 286 -15.15 -10.31 -14.39
CA GLY A 286 -15.36 -9.50 -13.18
C GLY A 286 -14.31 -9.77 -12.08
N ASN A 287 -14.12 -8.81 -11.18
CA ASN A 287 -13.01 -8.78 -10.21
C ASN A 287 -12.78 -10.13 -9.50
N GLU A 288 -13.84 -10.80 -9.05
CA GLU A 288 -13.72 -12.07 -8.33
C GLU A 288 -13.13 -13.19 -9.18
N TRP A 289 -13.61 -13.34 -10.42
CA TRP A 289 -13.13 -14.37 -11.34
C TRP A 289 -11.67 -14.15 -11.69
N LEU A 290 -11.24 -12.89 -11.83
CA LEU A 290 -9.85 -12.56 -12.10
C LEU A 290 -8.94 -12.97 -10.94
N VAL A 291 -9.32 -12.68 -9.68
CA VAL A 291 -8.53 -13.09 -8.52
C VAL A 291 -8.50 -14.61 -8.39
N ARG A 292 -9.64 -15.30 -8.50
CA ARG A 292 -9.68 -16.77 -8.40
C ARG A 292 -8.86 -17.44 -9.51
N GLY A 293 -8.97 -16.93 -10.73
CA GLY A 293 -8.15 -17.37 -11.85
C GLY A 293 -6.66 -17.20 -11.57
N ALA A 294 -6.25 -16.09 -10.96
CA ALA A 294 -4.85 -15.87 -10.55
C ALA A 294 -4.39 -16.86 -9.47
N PHE A 295 -5.20 -17.15 -8.44
CA PHE A 295 -4.86 -18.16 -7.43
C PHE A 295 -4.70 -19.55 -8.06
N VAL A 296 -5.65 -19.96 -8.91
CA VAL A 296 -5.63 -21.28 -9.57
C VAL A 296 -4.45 -21.40 -10.54
N ALA A 297 -4.24 -20.40 -11.40
CA ALA A 297 -3.13 -20.41 -12.35
C ALA A 297 -1.77 -20.43 -11.64
N PHE A 298 -1.61 -19.69 -10.54
CA PHE A 298 -0.40 -19.75 -9.72
C PHE A 298 -0.23 -21.12 -9.05
N ALA A 299 -1.30 -21.74 -8.53
CA ALA A 299 -1.25 -23.07 -7.96
C ALA A 299 -0.81 -24.14 -8.97
N ILE A 300 -1.35 -24.07 -10.20
CA ILE A 300 -0.96 -24.94 -11.30
C ILE A 300 0.52 -24.75 -11.63
N SER A 301 1.00 -23.50 -11.71
CA SER A 301 2.42 -23.22 -11.91
C SER A 301 3.31 -23.82 -10.81
N CYS A 302 2.93 -23.72 -9.54
CA CYS A 302 3.66 -24.35 -8.42
C CYS A 302 3.71 -25.88 -8.56
N ALA A 303 2.56 -26.50 -8.86
CA ALA A 303 2.47 -27.95 -9.01
C ALA A 303 3.31 -28.44 -10.20
N LEU A 304 3.25 -27.76 -11.35
CA LEU A 304 4.06 -28.10 -12.52
C LEU A 304 5.56 -27.90 -12.26
N LEU A 305 5.94 -26.85 -11.54
CA LEU A 305 7.33 -26.58 -11.19
C LEU A 305 7.90 -27.65 -10.25
N SER A 306 7.07 -28.26 -9.38
CA SER A 306 7.51 -29.33 -8.47
C SER A 306 7.97 -30.61 -9.21
N ILE A 307 7.47 -30.82 -10.44
CA ILE A 307 7.79 -32.00 -11.28
C ILE A 307 8.79 -31.61 -12.40
N GLY A 308 8.97 -30.31 -12.65
CA GLY A 308 9.78 -29.76 -13.72
C GLY A 308 11.28 -29.98 -13.51
N ARG A 309 11.84 -31.00 -14.17
CA ARG A 309 13.30 -31.28 -14.19
C ARG A 309 14.04 -30.56 -15.33
N ASN A 310 13.31 -30.10 -16.35
CA ASN A 310 13.88 -29.43 -17.52
C ASN A 310 13.79 -27.90 -17.36
N MET A 311 14.93 -27.22 -17.50
CA MET A 311 15.05 -25.76 -17.42
C MET A 311 13.98 -25.01 -18.24
N TRP A 312 13.82 -25.35 -19.52
CA TRP A 312 12.93 -24.58 -20.41
C TRP A 312 11.45 -24.80 -20.09
N LEU A 313 11.08 -26.02 -19.67
CA LEU A 313 9.72 -26.30 -19.18
C LEU A 313 9.45 -25.52 -17.90
N SER A 314 10.39 -25.53 -16.95
CA SER A 314 10.28 -24.74 -15.71
C SER A 314 10.16 -23.24 -15.99
N CYS A 315 10.89 -22.71 -16.96
CA CYS A 315 10.75 -21.31 -17.42
C CYS A 315 9.34 -21.03 -17.98
N ILE A 316 8.77 -21.92 -18.79
CA ILE A 316 7.41 -21.78 -19.33
C ILE A 316 6.38 -21.79 -18.19
N PHE A 317 6.53 -22.67 -17.20
CA PHE A 317 5.62 -22.75 -16.05
C PHE A 317 5.67 -21.51 -15.14
N LEU A 318 6.74 -20.71 -15.20
CA LEU A 318 6.86 -19.44 -14.46
C LEU A 318 6.11 -18.28 -15.13
N LEU A 319 5.78 -18.37 -16.43
CA LEU A 319 5.04 -17.31 -17.12
C LEU A 319 3.63 -17.09 -16.51
N PRO A 320 2.78 -18.13 -16.34
CA PRO A 320 1.47 -17.95 -15.70
C PRO A 320 1.57 -17.50 -14.24
N ALA A 321 2.62 -17.90 -13.51
CA ALA A 321 2.87 -17.43 -12.15
C ALA A 321 3.11 -15.91 -12.12
N GLY A 322 3.97 -15.41 -13.02
CA GLY A 322 4.23 -13.97 -13.16
C GLY A 322 2.98 -13.17 -13.54
N VAL A 323 2.18 -13.67 -14.49
CA VAL A 323 0.90 -13.07 -14.89
C VAL A 323 -0.03 -12.97 -13.68
N SER A 324 -0.22 -14.08 -12.97
CA SER A 324 -1.10 -14.20 -11.81
C SER A 324 -0.68 -13.29 -10.66
N TRP A 325 0.64 -13.21 -10.40
CA TRP A 325 1.22 -12.34 -9.38
C TRP A 325 0.82 -10.87 -9.58
N VAL A 326 0.99 -10.35 -10.80
CA VAL A 326 0.68 -8.95 -11.09
C VAL A 326 -0.82 -8.71 -11.12
N LEU A 327 -1.61 -9.62 -11.71
CA LEU A 327 -3.06 -9.48 -11.76
C LEU A 327 -3.66 -9.40 -10.36
N ALA A 328 -3.28 -10.32 -9.46
CA ALA A 328 -3.79 -10.35 -8.09
C ALA A 328 -3.39 -9.10 -7.30
N LEU A 329 -2.09 -8.78 -7.24
CA LEU A 329 -1.60 -7.64 -6.44
C LEU A 329 -2.08 -6.29 -6.98
N SER A 330 -2.15 -6.12 -8.30
CA SER A 330 -2.69 -4.92 -8.92
C SER A 330 -4.17 -4.75 -8.62
N LEU A 331 -4.95 -5.84 -8.73
CA LEU A 331 -6.38 -5.78 -8.44
C LEU A 331 -6.63 -5.48 -6.96
N PHE A 332 -5.96 -6.14 -6.01
CA PHE A 332 -6.10 -5.81 -4.59
C PHE A 332 -5.75 -4.35 -4.29
N ASN A 333 -4.65 -3.86 -4.87
CA ASN A 333 -4.23 -2.48 -4.67
C ASN A 333 -5.30 -1.50 -5.20
N VAL A 334 -5.82 -1.71 -6.40
CA VAL A 334 -6.88 -0.87 -7.00
C VAL A 334 -8.19 -0.97 -6.21
N THR A 335 -8.58 -2.16 -5.74
CA THR A 335 -9.78 -2.33 -4.92
C THR A 335 -9.69 -1.56 -3.61
N VAL A 336 -8.53 -1.58 -2.95
CA VAL A 336 -8.31 -0.76 -1.74
C VAL A 336 -8.40 0.73 -2.07
N GLN A 337 -7.82 1.18 -3.18
CA GLN A 337 -7.88 2.59 -3.58
C GLN A 337 -9.31 3.08 -3.83
N LEU A 338 -10.10 2.30 -4.58
CA LEU A 338 -11.44 2.69 -4.98
C LEU A 338 -12.49 2.46 -3.88
N SER A 339 -12.23 1.53 -2.95
CA SER A 339 -13.11 1.29 -1.79
C SER A 339 -12.81 2.19 -0.59
N THR A 340 -11.89 3.14 -0.75
CA THR A 340 -11.45 4.01 0.34
C THR A 340 -11.57 5.50 -0.02
N PRO A 341 -12.20 6.33 0.83
CA PRO A 341 -12.26 7.77 0.64
C PRO A 341 -10.87 8.42 0.58
N ARG A 342 -10.75 9.50 -0.18
CA ARG A 342 -9.46 10.21 -0.42
C ARG A 342 -8.73 10.61 0.86
N TRP A 343 -9.45 10.91 1.94
CA TRP A 343 -8.85 11.33 3.20
C TRP A 343 -8.16 10.19 3.97
N VAL A 344 -8.48 8.92 3.69
CA VAL A 344 -7.93 7.74 4.39
C VAL A 344 -7.26 6.73 3.45
N VAL A 345 -7.32 6.95 2.13
CA VAL A 345 -6.76 6.05 1.10
C VAL A 345 -5.28 5.70 1.34
N GLY A 346 -4.44 6.67 1.69
CA GLY A 346 -3.02 6.42 1.95
C GLY A 346 -2.77 5.48 3.13
N ARG A 347 -3.62 5.58 4.17
CA ARG A 347 -3.52 4.75 5.39
C ARG A 347 -4.06 3.35 5.14
N ALA A 348 -5.17 3.24 4.41
CA ALA A 348 -5.70 1.95 3.98
C ALA A 348 -4.71 1.21 3.08
N LEU A 349 -4.04 1.91 2.15
CA LEU A 349 -2.97 1.35 1.33
C LEU A 349 -1.77 0.88 2.15
N ALA A 350 -1.35 1.63 3.16
CA ALA A 350 -0.26 1.22 4.05
C ALA A 350 -0.62 -0.04 4.86
N LEU A 351 -1.84 -0.11 5.39
CA LEU A 351 -2.35 -1.31 6.08
C LEU A 351 -2.45 -2.51 5.14
N TYR A 352 -2.94 -2.32 3.92
CA TYR A 352 -2.97 -3.35 2.87
C TYR A 352 -1.57 -3.87 2.52
N GLN A 353 -0.61 -2.97 2.33
CA GLN A 353 0.78 -3.34 2.08
C GLN A 353 1.35 -4.11 3.28
N THR A 354 1.11 -3.66 4.50
CA THR A 354 1.53 -4.36 5.73
C THR A 354 0.98 -5.80 5.74
N ALA A 355 -0.31 -5.98 5.47
CA ALA A 355 -0.91 -7.32 5.42
C ALA A 355 -0.30 -8.17 4.29
N THR A 356 -0.14 -7.62 3.10
CA THR A 356 0.34 -8.38 1.93
C THR A 356 1.82 -8.76 2.05
N PHE A 357 2.69 -7.81 2.40
CA PHE A 357 4.12 -8.06 2.63
C PHE A 357 4.36 -8.87 3.91
N GLY A 358 3.50 -8.73 4.93
CA GLY A 358 3.53 -9.60 6.10
C GLY A 358 3.19 -11.05 5.76
N GLY A 359 2.23 -11.26 4.87
CA GLY A 359 1.98 -12.56 4.25
C GLY A 359 3.24 -13.09 3.55
N MET A 360 3.88 -12.28 2.69
CA MET A 360 5.11 -12.69 1.99
C MET A 360 6.26 -13.05 2.94
N ALA A 361 6.48 -12.26 3.99
CA ALA A 361 7.54 -12.54 4.96
C ALA A 361 7.26 -13.82 5.75
N ALA A 362 6.03 -14.00 6.26
CA ALA A 362 5.62 -15.21 6.96
C ALA A 362 5.65 -16.44 6.05
N GLY A 363 5.23 -16.29 4.80
CA GLY A 363 5.24 -17.35 3.79
C GLY A 363 6.66 -17.75 3.41
N SER A 364 7.58 -16.80 3.28
CA SER A 364 8.98 -17.09 2.97
C SER A 364 9.60 -17.99 4.04
N TRP A 365 9.41 -17.68 5.33
CA TRP A 365 9.86 -18.54 6.43
C TRP A 365 9.13 -19.89 6.45
N LEU A 366 7.80 -19.89 6.32
CA LEU A 366 6.98 -21.11 6.32
C LEU A 366 7.42 -22.09 5.23
N TRP A 367 7.53 -21.63 3.98
CA TRP A 367 7.90 -22.49 2.86
C TRP A 367 9.37 -22.88 2.87
N GLY A 368 10.24 -22.04 3.43
CA GLY A 368 11.64 -22.40 3.71
C GLY A 368 11.72 -23.57 4.68
N SER A 369 11.01 -23.49 5.80
CA SER A 369 10.94 -24.56 6.81
C SER A 369 10.34 -25.86 6.24
N VAL A 370 9.25 -25.76 5.46
CA VAL A 370 8.63 -26.93 4.80
C VAL A 370 9.57 -27.53 3.75
N ALA A 371 10.36 -26.71 3.04
CA ALA A 371 11.34 -27.20 2.08
C ALA A 371 12.50 -27.94 2.77
N ASP A 372 12.94 -27.48 3.94
CA ASP A 372 13.99 -28.13 4.72
C ASP A 372 13.56 -29.54 5.20
N GLU A 373 12.29 -29.71 5.59
CA GLU A 373 11.76 -30.99 6.08
C GLU A 373 11.27 -31.94 4.97
N TYR A 374 10.55 -31.42 3.97
CA TYR A 374 9.84 -32.21 2.94
C TYR A 374 10.40 -32.04 1.52
N GLY A 375 11.48 -31.27 1.37
CA GLY A 375 12.08 -30.91 0.10
C GLY A 375 11.33 -29.81 -0.65
N VAL A 376 12.02 -29.17 -1.58
CA VAL A 376 11.48 -28.11 -2.45
C VAL A 376 10.19 -28.54 -3.19
N PRO A 377 10.07 -29.76 -3.76
CA PRO A 377 8.83 -30.20 -4.39
C PRO A 377 7.65 -30.29 -3.42
N GLY A 378 7.88 -30.76 -2.19
CA GLY A 378 6.87 -30.86 -1.15
C GLY A 378 6.33 -29.48 -0.75
N ALA A 379 7.23 -28.50 -0.58
CA ALA A 379 6.85 -27.13 -0.29
C ALA A 379 6.03 -26.48 -1.43
N LEU A 380 6.43 -26.69 -2.69
CA LEU A 380 5.70 -26.19 -3.86
C LEU A 380 4.28 -26.78 -3.96
N LEU A 381 4.13 -28.09 -3.72
CA LEU A 381 2.82 -28.75 -3.73
C LEU A 381 1.95 -28.30 -2.56
N ALA A 382 2.50 -28.20 -1.35
CA ALA A 382 1.79 -27.69 -0.19
C ALA A 382 1.30 -26.25 -0.41
N ALA A 383 2.14 -25.39 -0.99
CA ALA A 383 1.75 -24.02 -1.36
C ALA A 383 0.66 -23.99 -2.44
N ALA A 384 0.72 -24.90 -3.42
CA ALA A 384 -0.34 -25.05 -4.42
C ALA A 384 -1.69 -25.40 -3.77
N VAL A 385 -1.71 -26.27 -2.75
CA VAL A 385 -2.93 -26.58 -1.99
C VAL A 385 -3.47 -25.34 -1.27
N VAL A 386 -2.60 -24.56 -0.62
CA VAL A 386 -3.01 -23.32 0.06
C VAL A 386 -3.54 -22.28 -0.94
N LEU A 387 -2.95 -22.17 -2.13
CA LEU A 387 -3.46 -21.32 -3.21
C LEU A 387 -4.84 -21.77 -3.69
N MET A 388 -5.06 -23.08 -3.87
CA MET A 388 -6.37 -23.63 -4.23
C MET A 388 -7.41 -23.34 -3.14
N PHE A 389 -7.02 -23.47 -1.86
CA PHE A 389 -7.88 -23.08 -0.75
C PHE A 389 -8.19 -21.57 -0.77
N GLY A 390 -7.22 -20.72 -1.11
CA GLY A 390 -7.45 -19.29 -1.32
C GLY A 390 -8.41 -18.96 -2.46
N ALA A 391 -8.41 -19.76 -3.53
CA ALA A 391 -9.40 -19.66 -4.61
C ALA A 391 -10.81 -20.09 -4.15
N LEU A 392 -10.91 -21.10 -3.28
CA LEU A 392 -12.17 -21.56 -2.68
C LEU A 392 -12.73 -20.55 -1.67
N ILE A 393 -11.88 -19.93 -0.85
CA ILE A 393 -12.28 -18.84 0.05
C ILE A 393 -12.92 -17.69 -0.75
N GLY A 394 -12.49 -17.46 -2.00
CA GLY A 394 -13.11 -16.48 -2.89
C GLY A 394 -14.61 -16.70 -3.13
N LEU A 395 -15.11 -17.94 -3.00
CA LEU A 395 -16.55 -18.24 -3.05
C LEU A 395 -17.31 -17.76 -1.82
N LEU A 396 -16.69 -17.83 -0.64
CA LEU A 396 -17.27 -17.41 0.65
C LEU A 396 -17.08 -15.91 0.90
N LEU A 397 -15.96 -15.36 0.44
CA LEU A 397 -15.55 -13.97 0.60
C LEU A 397 -15.26 -13.34 -0.78
N PRO A 398 -16.30 -13.12 -1.61
CA PRO A 398 -16.12 -12.50 -2.92
C PRO A 398 -15.58 -11.09 -2.79
N GLN A 399 -14.70 -10.73 -3.72
CA GLN A 399 -14.18 -9.38 -3.90
C GLN A 399 -15.35 -8.44 -4.21
N PRO A 400 -15.43 -7.29 -3.52
CA PRO A 400 -16.44 -6.31 -3.81
C PRO A 400 -16.28 -5.81 -5.25
N GLU A 401 -17.40 -5.75 -5.97
CA GLU A 401 -17.46 -5.06 -7.26
C GLU A 401 -17.42 -3.55 -7.03
N PHE A 402 -16.80 -2.82 -7.97
CA PHE A 402 -16.58 -1.38 -7.86
C PHE A 402 -17.87 -0.56 -7.78
N GLU A 403 -19.02 -1.16 -8.09
CA GLU A 403 -20.29 -0.48 -8.27
C GLU A 403 -21.02 -0.12 -6.97
N SER A 404 -20.50 -0.46 -5.79
CA SER A 404 -21.36 -0.43 -4.59
C SER A 404 -21.49 0.91 -3.85
N LEU A 405 -20.54 1.87 -3.91
CA LEU A 405 -20.70 3.18 -3.23
C LEU A 405 -19.86 4.31 -3.87
N ASN A 406 -20.49 5.46 -4.15
CA ASN A 406 -19.76 6.68 -4.53
C ASN A 406 -19.11 7.33 -3.29
N LEU A 407 -17.80 7.14 -3.14
CA LEU A 407 -17.02 7.64 -2.01
C LEU A 407 -16.37 9.01 -2.25
N ASP A 408 -16.73 9.71 -3.34
CA ASP A 408 -16.24 11.06 -3.58
C ASP A 408 -16.76 12.04 -2.51
N PRO A 409 -15.97 13.08 -2.17
CA PRO A 409 -16.37 14.04 -1.15
C PRO A 409 -17.63 14.80 -1.55
N LEU A 410 -18.60 14.89 -0.63
CA LEU A 410 -19.85 15.61 -0.84
C LEU A 410 -19.61 17.13 -1.04
N ASN A 411 -18.57 17.69 -0.43
CA ASN A 411 -18.17 19.11 -0.51
C ASN A 411 -19.30 20.14 -0.28
N ARG A 412 -20.36 19.77 0.44
CA ARG A 412 -21.48 20.68 0.80
C ARG A 412 -21.32 21.38 2.15
N PHE A 413 -20.30 21.02 2.94
CA PHE A 413 -20.12 21.59 4.27
C PHE A 413 -19.37 22.93 4.21
N SER A 414 -20.05 24.01 4.59
CA SER A 414 -19.42 25.28 4.93
C SER A 414 -19.20 25.35 6.44
N GLU A 415 -18.02 25.78 6.87
CA GLU A 415 -17.73 25.96 8.29
C GLU A 415 -18.65 27.06 8.86
N PRO A 416 -19.41 26.77 9.93
CA PRO A 416 -20.30 27.77 10.50
C PRO A 416 -19.48 28.89 11.12
N GLN A 417 -19.86 30.14 10.87
CA GLN A 417 -19.25 31.29 11.54
C GLN A 417 -19.55 31.24 13.04
N LEU A 418 -18.54 30.92 13.84
CA LEU A 418 -18.64 30.92 15.30
C LEU A 418 -18.30 32.31 15.86
N ARG A 419 -19.05 32.71 16.89
CA ARG A 419 -18.81 33.92 17.68
C ARG A 419 -17.66 33.77 18.69
N LEU A 420 -17.29 32.53 19.03
CA LEU A 420 -16.17 32.22 19.91
C LEU A 420 -14.86 32.20 19.12
N ASP A 421 -13.79 32.75 19.69
CA ASP A 421 -12.44 32.65 19.11
C ASP A 421 -11.82 31.27 19.42
N LEU A 422 -12.27 30.26 18.66
CA LEU A 422 -11.73 28.92 18.79
C LEU A 422 -10.39 28.78 18.08
N ARG A 423 -9.39 28.27 18.81
CA ARG A 423 -8.17 27.75 18.19
C ARG A 423 -8.49 26.40 17.54
N SER A 424 -7.75 26.05 16.50
CA SER A 424 -7.88 24.75 15.80
C SER A 424 -7.84 23.51 16.71
N ARG A 425 -7.13 23.62 17.84
CA ARG A 425 -6.94 22.56 18.85
C ARG A 425 -7.95 22.59 19.99
N SER A 426 -8.87 23.56 20.01
CA SER A 426 -9.89 23.67 21.07
C SER A 426 -10.86 22.49 21.02
N GLY A 427 -11.18 21.92 22.16
CA GLY A 427 -12.07 20.77 22.34
C GLY A 427 -11.95 20.22 23.77
N PRO A 428 -12.70 19.15 24.12
CA PRO A 428 -13.57 18.34 23.27
C PRO A 428 -14.81 19.11 22.77
N ILE A 429 -15.33 18.73 21.60
CA ILE A 429 -16.55 19.32 21.04
C ILE A 429 -17.67 18.27 21.08
N MET A 430 -18.79 18.63 21.69
CA MET A 430 -20.02 17.85 21.72
C MET A 430 -20.99 18.40 20.68
N ILE A 431 -21.55 17.51 19.86
CA ILE A 431 -22.54 17.84 18.85
C ILE A 431 -23.85 17.16 19.22
N MET A 432 -24.95 17.91 19.16
CA MET A 432 -26.29 17.37 19.28
C MET A 432 -27.11 17.74 18.05
N VAL A 433 -27.86 16.79 17.51
CA VAL A 433 -28.74 17.02 16.36
C VAL A 433 -30.14 16.56 16.73
N ASP A 434 -31.08 17.50 16.74
CA ASP A 434 -32.46 17.24 17.14
C ASP A 434 -33.34 16.93 15.92
N TYR A 435 -34.08 15.84 16.03
CA TYR A 435 -35.03 15.33 15.05
C TYR A 435 -36.43 15.31 15.67
N LYS A 436 -37.44 15.71 14.89
CA LYS A 436 -38.85 15.49 15.22
C LYS A 436 -39.38 14.36 14.34
N ILE A 437 -39.73 13.24 14.95
CA ILE A 437 -40.10 12.01 14.24
C ILE A 437 -41.49 11.56 14.69
N ALA A 438 -42.38 11.35 13.72
CA ALA A 438 -43.71 10.82 13.98
C ALA A 438 -43.63 9.39 14.52
N GLN A 439 -44.56 9.00 15.40
CA GLN A 439 -44.52 7.69 16.07
C GLN A 439 -44.59 6.51 15.08
N GLU A 440 -45.26 6.68 13.93
CA GLU A 440 -45.34 5.70 12.83
C GLU A 440 -44.01 5.48 12.09
N ASP A 441 -43.17 6.51 12.02
CA ASP A 441 -41.90 6.51 11.30
C ASP A 441 -40.72 6.02 12.17
N VAL A 442 -40.94 5.80 13.47
CA VAL A 442 -39.89 5.41 14.44
C VAL A 442 -39.10 4.18 13.99
N PRO A 443 -39.70 3.06 13.52
CA PRO A 443 -38.92 1.90 13.07
C PRO A 443 -37.99 2.23 11.91
N ALA A 444 -38.46 3.02 10.93
CA ALA A 444 -37.65 3.47 9.80
C ALA A 444 -36.52 4.41 10.26
N PHE A 445 -36.83 5.34 11.17
CA PHE A 445 -35.84 6.23 11.77
C PHE A 445 -34.75 5.49 12.53
N LEU A 446 -35.11 4.54 13.40
CA LEU A 446 -34.14 3.74 14.16
C LEU A 446 -33.23 2.92 13.24
N SER A 447 -33.76 2.38 12.14
CA SER A 447 -32.97 1.67 11.14
C SER A 447 -31.94 2.59 10.45
N ALA A 448 -32.35 3.81 10.09
CA ALA A 448 -31.47 4.82 9.50
C ALA A 448 -30.42 5.33 10.52
N MET A 449 -30.81 5.50 11.79
CA MET A 449 -29.91 5.91 12.86
C MET A 449 -28.88 4.83 13.20
N ALA A 450 -29.23 3.53 13.07
CA ALA A 450 -28.27 2.44 13.22
C ALA A 450 -27.16 2.48 12.15
N LEU A 451 -27.52 2.80 10.90
CA LEU A 451 -26.55 3.05 9.83
C LEU A 451 -25.72 4.31 10.12
N ARG A 452 -26.39 5.40 10.53
CA ARG A 452 -25.74 6.67 10.88
C ARG A 452 -24.73 6.54 12.00
N ARG A 453 -25.04 5.78 13.05
CA ARG A 453 -24.11 5.46 14.13
C ARG A 453 -22.81 4.86 13.60
N ARG A 454 -22.90 3.85 12.72
CA ARG A 454 -21.72 3.19 12.13
C ARG A 454 -20.86 4.20 11.36
N MET A 455 -21.48 5.03 10.53
CA MET A 455 -20.76 6.06 9.75
C MET A 455 -20.08 7.09 10.66
N ARG A 456 -20.79 7.61 11.68
CA ARG A 456 -20.25 8.57 12.64
C ARG A 456 -19.01 8.04 13.34
N ILE A 457 -19.07 6.82 13.88
CA ILE A 457 -17.95 6.21 14.61
C ILE A 457 -16.78 5.92 13.66
N ARG A 458 -17.06 5.40 12.45
CA ARG A 458 -16.06 5.16 11.39
C ARG A 458 -15.24 6.43 11.10
N ASP A 459 -15.91 7.58 10.98
CA ASP A 459 -15.31 8.82 10.47
C ASP A 459 -14.69 9.72 11.56
N GLY A 460 -14.74 9.33 12.84
CA GLY A 460 -14.22 10.23 13.88
C GLY A 460 -14.85 10.07 15.24
N ALA A 461 -16.17 10.00 15.26
CA ALA A 461 -16.97 10.31 16.44
C ALA A 461 -16.74 9.31 17.57
N ARG A 462 -16.83 9.84 18.80
CA ARG A 462 -16.73 9.09 20.06
C ARG A 462 -18.01 9.32 20.86
N GLN A 463 -18.29 8.40 21.80
CA GLN A 463 -19.44 8.51 22.72
C GLN A 463 -20.74 8.87 21.98
N TRP A 464 -21.02 8.16 20.89
CA TRP A 464 -22.26 8.36 20.16
C TRP A 464 -23.42 7.79 20.97
N ALA A 465 -24.50 8.56 21.09
CA ALA A 465 -25.74 8.16 21.72
C ALA A 465 -26.94 8.67 20.92
N LEU A 466 -28.05 7.96 21.01
CA LEU A 466 -29.35 8.41 20.55
C LEU A 466 -30.27 8.52 21.76
N LEU A 467 -30.75 9.73 21.98
CA LEU A 467 -31.58 10.09 23.12
C LEU A 467 -33.01 10.29 22.64
N ARG A 468 -33.98 9.92 23.47
CA ARG A 468 -35.39 10.26 23.29
C ARG A 468 -35.79 11.16 24.43
N ASP A 469 -36.39 12.29 24.10
CA ASP A 469 -36.91 13.21 25.11
C ASP A 469 -38.10 12.56 25.84
N LEU A 470 -38.06 12.58 27.18
CA LEU A 470 -39.09 12.01 28.05
C LEU A 470 -40.31 12.93 28.19
N GLU A 471 -40.11 14.24 28.06
CA GLU A 471 -41.16 15.25 28.12
C GLU A 471 -41.81 15.44 26.75
N ASN A 472 -41.02 15.33 25.67
CA ASN A 472 -41.50 15.41 24.29
C ASN A 472 -41.13 14.14 23.49
N PRO A 473 -41.91 13.04 23.56
CA PRO A 473 -41.53 11.75 22.98
C PRO A 473 -41.32 11.71 21.45
N GLU A 474 -41.75 12.74 20.72
CA GLU A 474 -41.49 12.89 19.28
C GLU A 474 -40.09 13.45 18.98
N THR A 475 -39.42 14.02 19.98
CA THR A 475 -38.08 14.60 19.85
C THR A 475 -37.01 13.55 20.14
N TRP A 476 -36.13 13.37 19.17
CA TRP A 476 -34.98 12.48 19.24
C TRP A 476 -33.69 13.26 19.01
N THR A 477 -32.70 13.06 19.87
CA THR A 477 -31.42 13.77 19.78
C THR A 477 -30.28 12.80 19.53
N GLU A 478 -29.59 12.97 18.39
CA GLU A 478 -28.29 12.34 18.15
C GLU A 478 -27.21 13.13 18.90
N SER A 479 -26.44 12.47 19.78
CA SER A 479 -25.31 13.09 20.47
C SER A 479 -24.00 12.39 20.14
N TYR A 480 -22.93 13.14 19.91
CA TYR A 480 -21.58 12.58 19.73
C TYR A 480 -20.46 13.58 20.02
N HIS A 481 -19.28 13.06 20.33
CA HIS A 481 -18.10 13.84 20.69
C HIS A 481 -17.01 13.75 19.62
N VAL A 482 -16.29 14.84 19.42
CA VAL A 482 -15.06 14.89 18.61
C VAL A 482 -13.94 15.59 19.39
N PRO A 483 -12.66 15.19 19.20
CA PRO A 483 -11.58 15.64 20.07
C PRO A 483 -11.29 17.14 20.01
N THR A 484 -11.42 17.75 18.83
CA THR A 484 -11.10 19.16 18.59
C THR A 484 -12.03 19.76 17.54
N TRP A 485 -12.07 21.10 17.46
CA TRP A 485 -12.79 21.83 16.42
C TRP A 485 -12.29 21.47 15.01
N VAL A 486 -10.98 21.33 14.80
CA VAL A 486 -10.48 20.89 13.49
C VAL A 486 -10.93 19.46 13.17
N GLU A 487 -10.99 18.55 14.14
CA GLU A 487 -11.56 17.23 13.88
C GLU A 487 -13.07 17.28 13.60
N TYR A 488 -13.83 18.22 14.19
CA TYR A 488 -15.23 18.46 13.81
C TYR A 488 -15.37 18.93 12.36
N VAL A 489 -14.57 19.92 11.95
CA VAL A 489 -14.57 20.46 10.58
C VAL A 489 -14.18 19.35 9.60
N ARG A 490 -13.09 18.63 9.87
CA ARG A 490 -12.65 17.48 9.07
C ARG A 490 -13.73 16.40 9.01
N HIS A 491 -14.34 16.04 10.13
CA HIS A 491 -15.39 15.04 10.19
C HIS A 491 -16.57 15.35 9.25
N ASN A 492 -16.95 16.63 9.12
CA ASN A 492 -18.01 17.02 8.19
C ASN A 492 -17.53 17.17 6.73
N GLN A 493 -16.27 17.54 6.51
CA GLN A 493 -15.67 17.56 5.16
C GLN A 493 -15.40 16.15 4.62
N ARG A 494 -15.20 15.16 5.49
CA ARG A 494 -14.96 13.74 5.15
C ARG A 494 -16.22 13.00 4.67
N ARG A 495 -17.41 13.62 4.69
CA ARG A 495 -18.68 13.00 4.24
C ARG A 495 -18.63 12.65 2.76
N THR A 496 -19.03 11.43 2.43
CA THR A 496 -19.10 10.95 1.05
C THR A 496 -20.51 11.09 0.46
N GLN A 497 -20.64 11.02 -0.87
CA GLN A 497 -21.94 10.96 -1.55
C GLN A 497 -22.78 9.77 -1.06
N ALA A 498 -22.15 8.61 -0.87
CA ALA A 498 -22.74 7.44 -0.24
C ALA A 498 -23.38 7.70 1.14
N ASP A 499 -22.75 8.55 1.97
CA ASP A 499 -23.29 8.90 3.29
C ASP A 499 -24.46 9.92 3.20
N ALA A 500 -24.64 10.55 2.04
CA ALA A 500 -25.69 11.54 1.81
C ALA A 500 -27.09 10.90 1.76
N GLU A 501 -27.23 9.70 1.18
CA GLU A 501 -28.51 9.00 1.09
C GLU A 501 -29.15 8.76 2.47
N VAL A 502 -28.35 8.35 3.45
CA VAL A 502 -28.84 8.18 4.84
C VAL A 502 -29.20 9.53 5.46
N SER A 503 -28.45 10.59 5.14
CA SER A 503 -28.76 11.94 5.62
C SER A 503 -30.06 12.48 5.01
N GLU A 504 -30.28 12.25 3.72
CA GLU A 504 -31.50 12.62 2.99
C GLU A 504 -32.71 11.82 3.49
N ARG A 505 -32.55 10.51 3.74
CA ARG A 505 -33.60 9.69 4.35
C ARG A 505 -33.97 10.17 5.74
N LEU A 506 -33.00 10.57 6.56
CA LEU A 506 -33.28 11.14 7.89
C LEU A 506 -33.95 12.52 7.80
N LEU A 507 -33.60 13.32 6.80
CA LEU A 507 -34.30 14.60 6.53
C LEU A 507 -35.74 14.38 6.09
N ALA A 508 -36.01 13.36 5.27
CA ALA A 508 -37.37 13.03 4.83
C ALA A 508 -38.27 12.53 5.96
N LEU A 509 -37.70 11.86 6.97
CA LEU A 509 -38.41 11.39 8.16
C LEU A 509 -38.62 12.50 9.21
N HIS A 510 -37.90 13.62 9.10
CA HIS A 510 -38.03 14.75 10.02
C HIS A 510 -39.26 15.60 9.68
N LYS A 511 -40.16 15.76 10.65
CA LYS A 511 -41.44 16.48 10.49
C LYS A 511 -41.43 17.92 11.03
N GLY A 512 -40.28 18.44 11.45
CA GLY A 512 -40.19 19.82 11.92
C GLY A 512 -40.19 20.84 10.78
N ASP A 513 -40.79 22.01 11.01
CA ASP A 513 -40.88 23.12 10.03
C ASP A 513 -39.51 23.68 9.59
N LYS A 514 -38.47 23.41 10.39
CA LYS A 514 -37.08 23.81 10.14
C LYS A 514 -36.21 22.57 9.99
N PRO A 515 -35.09 22.65 9.24
CA PRO A 515 -34.12 21.57 9.21
C PRO A 515 -33.64 21.19 10.62
N PRO A 516 -33.21 19.93 10.84
CA PRO A 516 -32.74 19.45 12.14
C PRO A 516 -31.77 20.43 12.81
N LEU A 517 -32.07 20.78 14.05
CA LEU A 517 -31.30 21.78 14.78
C LEU A 517 -29.97 21.17 15.21
N VAL A 518 -28.85 21.80 14.85
CA VAL A 518 -27.50 21.33 15.19
C VAL A 518 -26.89 22.21 16.27
N HIS A 519 -26.78 21.67 17.48
CA HIS A 519 -26.09 22.28 18.60
C HIS A 519 -24.61 21.91 18.58
N ARG A 520 -23.74 22.89 18.83
CA ARG A 520 -22.29 22.72 18.85
C ARG A 520 -21.77 23.30 20.15
N MET A 521 -21.37 22.42 21.06
CA MET A 521 -20.94 22.78 22.41
C MET A 521 -19.47 22.42 22.58
N ILE A 522 -18.72 23.28 23.28
CA ILE A 522 -17.39 22.93 23.76
C ILE A 522 -17.51 22.38 25.18
N GLU A 523 -16.97 21.18 25.39
CA GLU A 523 -17.02 20.50 26.69
C GLU A 523 -15.90 21.05 27.58
N ARG A 524 -16.25 21.48 28.79
CA ARG A 524 -15.27 21.82 29.84
C ARG A 524 -15.31 20.75 30.91
N GLN A 525 -14.33 19.86 30.88
CA GLN A 525 -14.17 18.81 31.90
C GLN A 525 -13.60 19.37 33.21
N THR A 526 -12.87 20.48 33.14
CA THR A 526 -12.40 21.26 34.28
C THR A 526 -12.86 22.71 34.14
N VAL A 527 -13.47 23.26 35.18
CA VAL A 527 -13.96 24.65 35.19
C VAL A 527 -12.80 25.58 35.59
N SER A 528 -12.24 26.30 34.63
CA SER A 528 -11.27 27.37 34.89
C SER A 528 -11.99 28.60 35.47
N ILE A 529 -11.33 29.29 36.41
CA ILE A 529 -11.81 30.56 36.98
C ILE A 529 -11.67 31.72 35.98
N HIS A 530 -10.81 31.58 34.97
CA HIS A 530 -10.56 32.58 33.94
C HIS A 530 -11.16 32.13 32.60
N ASP A 531 -11.76 33.07 31.87
CA ASP A 531 -12.27 32.81 30.53
C ASP A 531 -11.12 32.79 29.51
N ASP A 532 -10.89 31.61 28.96
CA ASP A 532 -9.83 31.27 28.02
C ASP A 532 -10.34 31.22 26.57
N MET A 533 -11.62 31.51 26.31
CA MET A 533 -12.23 31.56 24.98
C MET A 533 -13.15 32.78 24.81
N PRO A 534 -12.58 33.99 24.66
CA PRO A 534 -13.36 35.20 24.49
C PRO A 534 -14.17 35.19 23.18
N LEU A 535 -15.23 36.01 23.17
CA LEU A 535 -15.97 36.32 21.95
C LEU A 535 -15.09 37.06 20.95
N LYS A 536 -15.24 36.76 19.66
CA LYS A 536 -14.57 37.50 18.59
C LYS A 536 -15.05 38.96 18.59
N ALA A 537 -14.11 39.90 18.50
CA ALA A 537 -14.40 41.33 18.50
C ALA A 537 -15.23 41.79 17.29
N HIS A 538 -15.12 41.09 16.14
CA HIS A 538 -15.90 41.35 14.92
C HIS A 538 -16.30 40.04 14.24
N LEU A 539 -17.56 39.91 13.84
CA LEU A 539 -18.01 38.90 12.88
C LEU A 539 -17.82 39.51 11.49
N ASP A 540 -16.83 39.05 10.73
CA ASP A 540 -16.74 39.37 9.30
C ASP A 540 -17.94 38.72 8.61
N LEU A 541 -18.99 39.52 8.43
CA LEU A 541 -20.17 39.20 7.61
C LEU A 541 -19.76 39.35 6.14
N SER A 542 -19.08 38.35 5.59
CA SER A 542 -18.79 38.24 4.15
C SER A 542 -19.34 36.95 3.58
#